data_AF-A0A1I7VTC4-F1
#
_entry.id   AF-A0A1I7VTC4-F1
#
_cell.length_a   1.000
_cell.length_b   1.000
_cell.length_c   1.000
_cell.angle_alpha   90.00
_cell.angle_beta   90.00
_cell.angle_gamma   90.00
#
_symmetry.space_group_name_H-M   'P 1'
#
loop_
_entity.id
_entity.type
_entity.pdbx_description
1 polymer ?
#
loop_
_entity_poly.entity_id
_entity_poly.type
_entity_poly.pdbx_seq_one_letter_code
_entity_poly.pdbx_strand_id
1 'polypeptide(L)'
;MVRFLGTIRFASRNCHHSREQCRRDDLESWVYMLIEFTEYASLPWSKMVDRHTVCREKERLFAGSYTKHIASLPEEIHKILKYINELNFQNTPDYEYIATMLKRAAARRHVSITVKFDWEESEVSRNSIPLHGNTMKY
;
A
#
# COMPACT_ATOMS: atom_id res chain seq x y z
N MET A 1 -4.83 19.91 -21.57
CA MET A 1 -5.02 18.48 -21.25
C MET A 1 -3.63 17.88 -21.05
N VAL A 2 -3.38 17.22 -19.92
CA VAL A 2 -2.08 16.59 -19.64
C VAL A 2 -2.09 15.15 -20.17
N ARG A 3 -1.00 14.74 -20.82
CA ARG A 3 -0.85 13.35 -21.31
C ARG A 3 -0.76 12.40 -20.12
N PHE A 4 -1.45 11.27 -20.20
CA PHE A 4 -1.30 10.19 -19.22
C PHE A 4 0.14 9.67 -19.23
N LEU A 5 0.79 9.66 -18.07
CA LEU A 5 2.14 9.15 -17.86
C LEU A 5 2.13 8.27 -16.61
N GLY A 6 2.74 7.09 -16.69
CA GLY A 6 2.89 6.16 -15.56
C GLY A 6 2.17 4.82 -15.73
N THR A 7 2.23 4.00 -14.67
CA THR A 7 1.64 2.66 -14.63
C THR A 7 0.15 2.74 -14.30
N ILE A 8 -0.72 2.23 -15.19
CA ILE A 8 -2.20 2.25 -15.04
C ILE A 8 -2.67 1.83 -13.64
N ARG A 9 -2.03 0.80 -13.08
CA ARG A 9 -2.33 0.27 -11.75
C ARG A 9 -2.22 1.32 -10.65
N PHE A 10 -1.15 2.12 -10.65
CA PHE A 10 -0.85 3.07 -9.58
C PHE A 10 -1.20 4.53 -9.91
N ALA A 11 -1.41 4.87 -11.18
CA ALA A 11 -1.77 6.24 -11.58
C ALA A 11 -3.04 6.74 -10.88
N SER A 12 -3.03 7.96 -10.34
CA SER A 12 -4.19 8.55 -9.66
C SER A 12 -5.39 8.76 -10.61
N ARG A 13 -6.57 8.96 -10.04
CA ARG A 13 -7.80 9.34 -10.76
C ARG A 13 -7.61 10.60 -11.60
N ASN A 14 -6.85 11.60 -11.12
CA ASN A 14 -6.56 12.79 -11.93
C ASN A 14 -5.76 12.46 -13.19
N CYS A 15 -4.77 11.57 -13.07
CA CYS A 15 -3.98 11.14 -14.22
C CYS A 15 -4.87 10.43 -15.26
N HIS A 16 -5.81 9.59 -14.81
CA HIS A 16 -6.81 8.97 -15.69
C HIS A 16 -7.68 10.00 -16.41
N HIS A 17 -8.08 11.07 -15.70
CA HIS A 17 -8.86 12.20 -16.21
C HIS A 17 -8.02 13.27 -16.96
N SER A 18 -6.73 13.01 -17.21
CA SER A 18 -5.81 13.95 -17.89
C SER A 18 -5.73 15.35 -17.26
N ARG A 19 -5.91 15.40 -15.93
CA ARG A 19 -5.76 16.60 -15.11
C ARG A 19 -4.30 16.79 -14.70
N GLU A 20 -3.95 18.02 -14.35
CA GLU A 20 -2.64 18.32 -13.77
C GLU A 20 -2.45 17.56 -12.45
N GLN A 21 -1.27 16.98 -12.28
CA GLN A 21 -0.93 16.19 -11.10
C GLN A 21 -0.40 17.11 -9.99
N CYS A 22 -0.74 16.80 -8.75
CA CYS A 22 -0.24 17.49 -7.56
C CYS A 22 0.13 16.51 -6.45
N ARG A 23 0.49 17.06 -5.28
CA ARG A 23 0.93 16.28 -4.10
C ARG A 23 -0.05 15.17 -3.67
N ARG A 24 -1.35 15.35 -3.89
CA ARG A 24 -2.34 14.32 -3.56
C ARG A 24 -2.28 13.11 -4.49
N ASP A 25 -1.82 13.30 -5.73
CA ASP A 25 -1.73 12.24 -6.73
C ASP A 25 -0.62 11.24 -6.39
N ASP A 26 0.47 11.74 -5.81
CA ASP A 26 1.53 10.90 -5.23
C ASP A 26 1.00 10.09 -4.04
N LEU A 27 0.23 10.72 -3.14
CA LEU A 27 -0.39 10.04 -2.00
C LEU A 27 -1.42 8.98 -2.42
N GLU A 28 -2.22 9.28 -3.44
CA GLU A 28 -3.16 8.32 -4.02
C GLU A 28 -2.43 7.11 -4.62
N SER A 29 -1.32 7.34 -5.32
CA SER A 29 -0.47 6.27 -5.83
C SER A 29 0.15 5.45 -4.68
N TRP A 30 0.60 6.12 -3.62
CA TRP A 30 1.18 5.52 -2.44
C TRP A 30 0.20 4.62 -1.68
N VAL A 31 -1.04 5.06 -1.47
CA VAL A 31 -2.03 4.24 -0.74
C VAL A 31 -2.43 2.99 -1.54
N TYR A 32 -2.40 3.04 -2.87
CA TYR A 32 -2.57 1.84 -3.70
C TYR A 32 -1.44 0.82 -3.48
N MET A 33 -0.19 1.28 -3.45
CA MET A 33 0.96 0.40 -3.15
C MET A 33 0.87 -0.17 -1.73
N LEU A 34 0.52 0.66 -0.75
CA LEU A 34 0.33 0.23 0.64
C LEU A 34 -0.69 -0.89 0.75
N ILE A 35 -1.83 -0.77 0.06
CA ILE A 35 -2.87 -1.81 0.05
C ILE A 35 -2.33 -3.11 -0.59
N GLU A 36 -1.60 -3.05 -1.71
CA GLU A 36 -0.99 -4.25 -2.30
C GLU A 36 0.09 -4.91 -1.42
N PHE A 37 0.78 -4.15 -0.57
CA PHE A 37 1.70 -4.75 0.41
C PHE A 37 0.99 -5.55 1.50
N THR A 38 -0.28 -5.28 1.78
CA THR A 38 -1.05 -6.06 2.77
C THR A 38 -1.50 -7.42 2.23
N GLU A 39 -1.73 -7.52 0.92
CA GLU A 39 -2.07 -8.77 0.23
C GLU A 39 -1.84 -8.59 -1.27
N TYR A 40 -1.16 -9.57 -1.88
CA TYR A 40 -0.85 -9.54 -3.31
C TYR A 40 -2.11 -9.43 -4.16
N ALA A 41 -2.10 -8.47 -5.11
CA ALA A 41 -3.19 -8.23 -6.04
C ALA A 41 -4.57 -7.93 -5.38
N SER A 42 -4.54 -7.33 -4.18
CA SER A 42 -5.73 -6.98 -3.40
C SER A 42 -6.54 -5.81 -3.97
N LEU A 43 -5.97 -5.01 -4.87
CA LEU A 43 -6.73 -3.95 -5.55
C LEU A 43 -7.72 -4.58 -6.54
N PRO A 44 -8.98 -4.10 -6.61
CA PRO A 44 -9.98 -4.63 -7.54
C PRO A 44 -9.52 -4.64 -9.00
N TRP A 45 -8.67 -3.69 -9.37
CA TRP A 45 -8.16 -3.49 -10.72
C TRP A 45 -6.79 -4.11 -11.00
N SER A 46 -6.25 -4.94 -10.09
CA SER A 46 -4.89 -5.49 -10.21
C SER A 46 -4.62 -6.17 -11.57
N LYS A 47 -5.62 -6.83 -12.15
CA LYS A 47 -5.51 -7.55 -13.44
C LYS A 47 -6.16 -6.81 -14.63
N MET A 48 -6.62 -5.59 -14.43
CA MET A 48 -7.32 -4.81 -15.45
C MET A 48 -6.34 -3.93 -16.23
N VAL A 49 -6.52 -3.85 -17.54
CA VAL A 49 -5.70 -3.00 -18.43
C VAL A 49 -6.48 -1.85 -19.06
N ASP A 50 -7.81 -1.94 -19.08
CA ASP A 50 -8.67 -0.86 -19.58
C ASP A 50 -8.68 0.33 -18.61
N ARG A 51 -8.28 1.51 -19.11
CA ARG A 51 -8.12 2.73 -18.29
C ARG A 51 -9.44 3.19 -17.68
N HIS A 52 -10.53 3.14 -18.43
CA HIS A 52 -11.84 3.60 -17.96
C HIS A 52 -12.37 2.73 -16.82
N THR A 53 -12.24 1.42 -16.98
CA THR A 53 -12.62 0.44 -15.95
C THR A 53 -11.75 0.59 -14.70
N VAL A 54 -10.44 0.73 -14.84
CA VAL A 54 -9.52 0.98 -13.72
C VAL A 54 -9.90 2.27 -12.98
N CYS A 55 -10.17 3.36 -13.70
CA CYS A 55 -10.58 4.63 -13.10
C CYS A 55 -11.88 4.50 -12.29
N ARG A 56 -12.87 3.77 -12.82
CA ARG A 56 -14.14 3.53 -12.13
C ARG A 56 -13.97 2.73 -10.83
N GLU A 57 -13.11 1.71 -10.82
CA GLU A 57 -12.85 0.96 -9.58
C GLU A 57 -12.10 1.82 -8.55
N LYS A 58 -11.22 2.72 -9.01
CA LYS A 58 -10.57 3.72 -8.14
C LYS A 58 -11.58 4.68 -7.53
N GLU A 59 -12.54 5.16 -8.31
CA GLU A 59 -13.64 6.00 -7.82
C GLU A 59 -14.49 5.27 -6.77
N ARG A 60 -14.79 3.98 -6.99
CA ARG A 60 -15.50 3.14 -6.01
C ARG A 60 -14.74 2.99 -4.70
N LEU A 61 -13.43 2.73 -4.75
CA LEU A 61 -12.59 2.66 -3.56
C LEU A 61 -12.71 3.94 -2.72
N PHE A 62 -12.55 5.10 -3.35
CA PHE A 62 -12.63 6.38 -2.65
C PHE A 62 -14.06 6.80 -2.26
N ALA A 63 -15.10 6.19 -2.85
CA ALA A 63 -16.48 6.32 -2.40
C ALA A 63 -16.82 5.39 -1.21
N GLY A 64 -15.86 4.61 -0.71
CA GLY A 64 -16.07 3.68 0.42
C GLY A 64 -16.58 2.31 0.02
N SER A 65 -16.60 1.98 -1.27
CA SER A 65 -16.95 0.64 -1.75
C SER A 65 -15.69 -0.25 -1.71
N TYR A 66 -15.59 -1.06 -0.67
CA TYR A 66 -14.43 -1.90 -0.40
C TYR A 66 -14.67 -3.36 -0.75
N THR A 67 -13.65 -4.04 -1.26
CA THR A 67 -13.61 -5.50 -1.31
C THR A 67 -13.50 -6.07 0.11
N LYS A 68 -13.78 -7.37 0.28
CA LYS A 68 -13.69 -8.04 1.58
C LYS A 68 -12.33 -7.82 2.26
N HIS A 69 -11.23 -7.92 1.52
CA HIS A 69 -9.89 -7.69 2.07
C HIS A 69 -9.72 -6.24 2.54
N ILE A 70 -10.00 -5.26 1.67
CA ILE A 70 -9.85 -3.84 1.99
C ILE A 70 -10.75 -3.44 3.18
N ALA A 71 -11.96 -4.00 3.28
CA ALA A 71 -12.86 -3.78 4.40
C ALA A 71 -12.32 -4.33 5.73
N SER A 72 -11.45 -5.35 5.69
CA SER A 72 -10.82 -5.96 6.87
C SER A 72 -9.56 -5.23 7.36
N LEU A 73 -9.05 -4.28 6.57
CA LEU A 73 -7.91 -3.45 6.96
C LEU A 73 -8.27 -2.59 8.19
N PRO A 74 -7.27 -2.18 8.99
CA PRO A 74 -7.50 -1.25 10.09
C PRO A 74 -8.23 0.02 9.63
N GLU A 75 -9.20 0.48 10.41
CA GLU A 75 -10.01 1.68 10.11
C GLU A 75 -9.16 2.94 9.84
N GLU A 76 -7.96 3.00 10.41
CA GLU A 76 -6.95 4.02 10.15
C GLU A 76 -6.58 4.12 8.66
N ILE A 77 -6.55 2.99 7.94
CA ILE A 77 -6.31 2.96 6.49
C ILE A 77 -7.50 3.59 5.76
N HIS A 78 -8.74 3.33 6.20
CA HIS A 78 -9.93 3.98 5.63
C HIS A 78 -9.94 5.49 5.91
N LYS A 79 -9.45 5.91 7.09
CA LYS A 79 -9.27 7.33 7.43
C LYS A 79 -8.24 8.00 6.52
N ILE A 80 -7.12 7.34 6.21
CA ILE A 80 -6.14 7.82 5.22
C ILE A 80 -6.78 7.95 3.83
N LEU A 81 -7.55 6.94 3.37
CA LEU A 81 -8.25 7.01 2.08
C LEU A 81 -9.21 8.20 2.02
N LYS A 82 -10.01 8.40 3.08
CA LYS A 82 -10.93 9.54 3.19
C LYS A 82 -10.17 10.87 3.16
N TYR A 83 -9.11 10.98 3.95
CA TYR A 83 -8.26 12.17 4.00
C TYR A 83 -7.69 12.52 2.62
N ILE A 84 -7.12 11.56 1.90
CA ILE A 84 -6.58 11.78 0.55
C ILE A 84 -7.69 12.25 -0.40
N ASN A 85 -8.91 11.72 -0.28
CA ASN A 85 -10.05 12.11 -1.11
C ASN A 85 -10.48 13.57 -0.91
N GLU A 86 -10.31 14.10 0.30
CA GLU A 86 -10.69 15.46 0.68
C GLU A 86 -9.62 16.51 0.30
N LEU A 87 -8.42 16.07 -0.11
CA LEU A 87 -7.37 16.97 -0.57
C LEU A 87 -7.68 17.57 -1.95
N ASN A 88 -7.50 18.88 -2.05
CA ASN A 88 -7.55 19.65 -3.29
C ASN A 88 -6.15 19.97 -3.82
N PHE A 89 -6.08 20.48 -5.04
CA PHE A 89 -4.83 20.76 -5.76
C PHE A 89 -3.82 21.60 -4.96
N GLN A 90 -4.31 22.64 -4.27
CA GLN A 90 -3.46 23.59 -3.53
C GLN A 90 -3.08 23.12 -2.13
N ASN A 91 -3.74 22.10 -1.57
CA ASN A 91 -3.49 21.69 -0.20
C ASN A 91 -2.07 21.13 -0.04
N THR A 92 -1.44 21.47 1.07
CA THR A 92 -0.25 20.78 1.56
C THR A 92 -0.73 19.61 2.41
N PRO A 93 -0.42 18.36 2.06
CA PRO A 93 -0.82 17.23 2.88
C PRO A 93 -0.19 17.29 4.27
N ASP A 94 -0.96 16.88 5.27
CA ASP A 94 -0.56 16.67 6.65
C ASP A 94 0.03 15.26 6.75
N TYR A 95 1.33 15.18 6.51
CA TYR A 95 2.06 13.92 6.58
C TYR A 95 2.15 13.36 8.00
N GLU A 96 2.07 14.21 9.04
CA GLU A 96 2.09 13.76 10.43
C GLU A 96 0.78 13.06 10.80
N TYR A 97 -0.36 13.54 10.28
CA TYR A 97 -1.64 12.83 10.39
C TYR A 97 -1.55 11.42 9.79
N ILE A 98 -1.01 11.30 8.58
CA ILE A 98 -0.84 9.99 7.91
C ILE A 98 0.06 9.08 8.74
N ALA A 99 1.22 9.57 9.19
CA ALA A 99 2.14 8.81 10.04
C ALA A 99 1.47 8.38 11.36
N THR A 100 0.68 9.24 11.98
CA THR A 100 -0.07 8.94 13.20
C THR A 100 -1.12 7.85 12.97
N MET A 101 -1.82 7.89 11.83
CA MET A 101 -2.76 6.83 11.46
C MET A 101 -2.06 5.48 11.27
N LEU A 102 -0.89 5.45 10.62
CA LEU A 102 -0.11 4.22 10.46
C LEU A 102 0.38 3.67 11.81
N LYS A 103 0.91 4.51 12.71
CA LYS A 103 1.30 4.11 14.07
C LYS A 103 0.12 3.51 14.85
N ARG A 104 -1.07 4.11 14.73
CA ARG A 104 -2.31 3.60 15.34
C ARG A 104 -2.74 2.26 14.74
N ALA A 105 -2.65 2.10 13.41
CA ALA A 105 -2.94 0.83 12.74
C ALA A 105 -2.03 -0.30 13.24
N ALA A 106 -0.73 -0.02 13.39
CA ALA A 106 0.24 -0.97 13.94
C ALA A 106 -0.08 -1.33 15.41
N ALA A 107 -0.34 -0.33 16.25
CA ALA A 107 -0.70 -0.54 17.66
C ALA A 107 -1.97 -1.39 17.81
N ARG A 108 -2.99 -1.15 16.97
CA ARG A 108 -4.25 -1.92 16.95
C ARG A 108 -4.04 -3.39 16.57
N ARG A 109 -3.02 -3.69 15.75
CA ARG A 109 -2.62 -5.05 15.38
C ARG A 109 -1.53 -5.62 16.31
N HIS A 110 -1.18 -4.91 17.38
CA HIS A 110 -0.10 -5.27 18.32
C HIS A 110 1.26 -5.48 17.63
N VAL A 111 1.54 -4.74 16.56
CA VAL A 111 2.81 -4.78 15.82
C VAL A 111 3.72 -3.68 16.34
N SER A 112 4.96 -4.04 16.73
CA SER A 112 5.99 -3.04 17.01
C SER A 112 6.60 -2.53 15.71
N ILE A 113 6.78 -1.21 15.61
CA ILE A 113 7.47 -0.57 14.48
C ILE A 113 8.96 -0.88 14.42
N THR A 114 9.51 -1.51 15.46
CA THR A 114 10.90 -1.97 15.53
C THR A 114 11.05 -3.42 15.07
N VAL A 115 9.95 -4.07 14.66
CA VAL A 115 10.00 -5.41 14.06
C VAL A 115 10.80 -5.33 12.77
N LYS A 116 11.62 -6.35 12.57
CA LYS A 116 12.39 -6.53 11.33
C LYS A 116 11.46 -6.72 10.13
N PHE A 117 11.85 -6.22 8.98
CA PHE A 117 11.15 -6.45 7.72
C PHE A 117 11.18 -7.93 7.32
N ASP A 118 10.23 -8.33 6.46
CA ASP A 118 10.07 -9.72 6.02
C ASP A 118 11.31 -10.29 5.31
N TRP A 119 12.15 -9.42 4.72
CA TRP A 119 13.39 -9.80 4.03
C TRP A 119 14.63 -9.77 4.94
N GLU A 120 14.50 -9.34 6.20
CA GLU A 120 15.61 -9.38 7.16
C GLU A 120 15.69 -10.77 7.79
N GLU A 121 16.87 -11.38 7.76
CA GLU A 121 17.08 -12.71 8.35
C GLU A 121 16.76 -12.71 9.85
N SER A 122 15.92 -13.66 10.26
CA SER A 122 15.83 -14.06 11.66
C SER A 122 17.07 -14.90 12.00
N GLU A 123 17.67 -14.66 13.16
CA GLU A 123 18.87 -15.39 13.65
C GLU A 123 18.69 -16.92 13.71
N VAL A 124 17.45 -17.40 13.55
CA VAL A 124 17.03 -18.81 13.63
C VAL A 124 17.59 -19.65 12.47
N SER A 125 17.92 -19.05 11.31
CA SER A 125 18.42 -19.80 10.14
C SER A 125 19.93 -20.10 10.17
N ARG A 126 20.70 -19.54 11.12
CA ARG A 126 22.17 -19.75 11.17
C ARG A 126 22.62 -20.93 12.03
N ASN A 127 21.78 -21.45 12.92
CA ASN A 127 22.17 -22.48 13.91
C ASN A 127 21.74 -23.92 13.56
N SER A 128 21.22 -24.18 12.35
CA SER A 128 20.76 -25.51 11.93
C SER A 128 21.73 -26.27 11.02
N ILE A 129 23.04 -26.08 11.20
CA ILE A 129 24.04 -27.03 10.67
C ILE A 129 24.70 -27.75 11.86
N PRO A 130 24.31 -29.00 12.17
CA PRO A 130 25.13 -29.83 13.03
C PRO A 130 26.42 -30.18 12.28
N LEU A 131 27.56 -29.76 12.81
CA LEU A 131 28.87 -30.27 12.41
C LEU A 131 28.94 -31.76 12.76
N HIS A 132 28.52 -32.64 11.84
CA HIS A 132 28.83 -34.06 11.94
C HIS A 132 30.31 -34.25 11.58
N GLY A 133 31.16 -34.13 12.60
CA GLY A 133 32.43 -34.84 12.60
C GLY A 133 32.16 -36.33 12.74
N ASN A 134 32.74 -37.14 11.85
CA ASN A 134 33.53 -38.28 12.27
C ASN A 134 34.33 -38.88 11.11
N THR A 135 35.64 -38.75 11.29
CA THR A 135 36.70 -39.66 10.85
C THR A 135 36.29 -41.13 10.90
N MET A 136 36.55 -41.88 9.83
CA MET A 136 37.07 -43.24 9.96
C MET A 136 38.17 -43.47 8.92
N LYS A 137 39.41 -43.57 9.44
CA LYS A 137 40.44 -44.45 8.89
C LYS A 137 39.98 -45.88 9.14
N TYR A 138 39.94 -46.71 8.09
CA TYR A 138 40.79 -47.87 7.83
C TYR A 138 40.40 -48.44 6.47
#